data_AF-A0A1M6UI52-F1
#
_entry.id   AF-A0A1M6UI52-F1
#
_cell.length_a   1.000
_cell.length_b   1.000
_cell.length_c   1.000
_cell.angle_alpha   90.00
_cell.angle_beta   90.00
_cell.angle_gamma   90.00
#
_symmetry.space_group_name_H-M   'P 1'
#
loop_
_entity.id
_entity.type
_entity.pdbx_description
1 polymer ?
#
loop_
_entity_poly.entity_id
_entity_poly.type
_entity_poly.pdbx_seq_one_letter_code
_entity_poly.pdbx_strand_id
1 'polypeptide(L)'
;MKKISILLTILLCNQFIIAQEGFTPKVEKFIDNYISTFNESNPEIKKINKWYANFKKADKPSKKDYEHKLIGLGIEISKEKEIASSYIPASYTLDKGKIAVKNITSKKYEQELIDSYASAYFKNNTLLKKENLYEELVNDNFIFNSGKFKENERELYVKPSFVLLFIRVYENNLYIISINSNYSIWKNREIIFYKFDLSLGTKLPVTTDNFSKIKPEITNTNYIIPNRWENTNRLYHDQAIDELRDTVNLLAQIPPYSNNLDFVTNAKGLDTKLTRDNVKNYIPQLQFFENYKVELDNKMAENIGYYAKESVKNVNHYAAHALADIYMNKKEYSLAVSSFGKALTNKYHTAGGTRYIRCLNRIYSDLAEASFAVNEPDIGVLYLLAIIAQQNTSSDYADEQLTAYAKTINTKKFKENLIMAINSAEEKGELEYTITFKNHTGTFEIPYFSSLNNVKVYLVKSDTYNNFKH
;
A
#
# COMPACT_ATOMS: atom_id res chain seq x y z
N MET A 1 33.59 36.74 -6.17
CA MET A 1 33.30 35.44 -5.54
C MET A 1 32.38 35.52 -4.32
N LYS A 2 32.63 36.39 -3.31
CA LYS A 2 31.77 36.49 -2.11
C LYS A 2 30.27 36.78 -2.37
N LYS A 3 29.92 37.57 -3.41
CA LYS A 3 28.51 37.87 -3.74
C LYS A 3 27.75 36.69 -4.38
N ILE A 4 28.45 35.76 -5.04
CA ILE A 4 27.85 34.57 -5.67
C ILE A 4 27.58 33.49 -4.61
N SER A 5 28.47 33.33 -3.63
CA SER A 5 28.23 32.43 -2.48
C SER A 5 27.02 32.86 -1.64
N ILE A 6 26.82 34.16 -1.41
CA ILE A 6 25.66 34.64 -0.63
C ILE A 6 24.34 34.39 -1.40
N LEU A 7 24.34 34.55 -2.72
CA LEU A 7 23.16 34.28 -3.54
C LEU A 7 22.83 32.77 -3.59
N LEU A 8 23.85 31.89 -3.66
CA LEU A 8 23.66 30.44 -3.56
C LEU A 8 23.16 30.01 -2.18
N THR A 9 23.66 30.61 -1.10
CA THR A 9 23.18 30.30 0.25
C THR A 9 21.74 30.75 0.46
N ILE A 10 21.33 31.90 -0.10
CA ILE A 10 19.92 32.35 -0.05
C ILE A 10 19.00 31.49 -0.93
N LEU A 11 19.47 31.01 -2.08
CA LEU A 11 18.72 30.05 -2.90
C LEU A 11 18.60 28.67 -2.24
N LEU A 12 19.65 28.20 -1.57
CA LEU A 12 19.63 26.95 -0.82
C LEU A 12 18.73 27.07 0.41
N CYS A 13 18.79 28.17 1.17
CA CYS A 13 17.90 28.41 2.31
C CYS A 13 16.40 28.47 1.91
N ASN A 14 16.05 28.94 0.72
CA ASN A 14 14.66 28.91 0.24
C ASN A 14 14.17 27.51 -0.15
N GLN A 15 15.06 26.55 -0.41
CA GLN A 15 14.69 25.14 -0.57
C GLN A 15 14.59 24.40 0.78
N PHE A 16 15.20 24.93 1.84
CA PHE A 16 15.10 24.38 3.20
C PHE A 16 13.86 24.84 3.99
N ILE A 17 13.09 25.82 3.52
CA ILE A 17 11.83 26.23 4.19
C ILE A 17 10.69 25.21 3.95
N ILE A 18 10.88 24.25 3.04
CA ILE A 18 9.91 23.15 2.81
C ILE A 18 10.02 22.04 3.88
N ALA A 19 11.00 22.13 4.79
CA ALA A 19 11.17 21.17 5.88
C ALA A 19 10.28 21.43 7.11
N GLN A 20 9.47 22.50 7.14
CA GLN A 20 8.40 22.66 8.13
C GLN A 20 7.10 22.05 7.58
N GLU A 21 7.00 20.73 7.72
CA GLU A 21 5.86 19.92 7.29
C GLU A 21 4.63 20.21 8.19
N GLY A 22 3.83 21.22 7.83
CA GLY A 22 2.56 21.58 8.48
C GLY A 22 1.66 22.37 7.53
N PHE A 23 0.43 22.68 7.96
CA PHE A 23 -0.51 23.55 7.26
C PHE A 23 -0.04 25.00 7.36
N THR A 24 0.99 25.30 6.56
CA THR A 24 1.64 26.61 6.51
C THR A 24 0.76 27.63 5.78
N PRO A 25 1.00 28.96 5.96
CA PRO A 25 0.31 29.99 5.17
C PRO A 25 0.43 29.78 3.65
N LYS A 26 1.49 29.10 3.18
CA LYS A 26 1.67 28.73 1.77
C LYS A 26 0.70 27.64 1.33
N VAL A 27 0.44 26.64 2.17
CA VAL A 27 -0.54 25.57 1.92
C VAL A 27 -1.96 26.14 1.96
N GLU A 28 -2.25 26.99 2.94
CA GLU A 28 -3.54 27.68 3.06
C GLU A 28 -3.83 28.51 1.81
N LYS A 29 -2.91 29.40 1.43
CA LYS A 29 -3.04 30.23 0.22
C LYS A 29 -3.20 29.38 -1.05
N PHE A 30 -2.55 28.22 -1.12
CA PHE A 30 -2.73 27.29 -2.23
C PHE A 30 -4.16 26.75 -2.29
N ILE A 31 -4.70 26.27 -1.16
CA ILE A 31 -6.07 25.75 -1.09
C ILE A 31 -7.08 26.85 -1.38
N ASP A 32 -6.91 28.04 -0.80
CA ASP A 32 -7.76 29.21 -1.06
C ASP A 32 -7.82 29.53 -2.56
N ASN A 33 -6.65 29.62 -3.20
CA ASN A 33 -6.55 29.86 -4.65
C ASN A 33 -7.11 28.71 -5.48
N TYR A 34 -7.08 27.47 -4.97
CA TYR A 34 -7.60 26.32 -5.70
C TYR A 34 -9.12 26.30 -5.66
N ILE A 35 -9.72 26.49 -4.49
CA ILE A 35 -11.18 26.52 -4.31
C ILE A 35 -11.80 27.69 -5.08
N SER A 36 -11.15 28.86 -5.10
CA SER A 36 -11.66 30.06 -5.80
C SER A 36 -11.75 29.91 -7.33
N THR A 37 -11.15 28.86 -7.90
CA THR A 37 -11.30 28.56 -9.34
C THR A 37 -12.64 27.91 -9.70
N PHE A 38 -13.43 27.48 -8.71
CA PHE A 38 -14.72 26.83 -8.92
C PHE A 38 -15.89 27.78 -8.65
N ASN A 39 -17.03 27.53 -9.31
CA ASN A 39 -18.23 28.35 -9.17
C ASN A 39 -18.81 28.27 -7.74
N GLU A 40 -18.83 29.39 -7.01
CA GLU A 40 -19.38 29.47 -5.64
C GLU A 40 -20.87 29.15 -5.54
N SER A 41 -21.61 29.21 -6.66
CA SER A 41 -23.03 28.84 -6.70
C SER A 41 -23.24 27.32 -6.63
N ASN A 42 -22.20 26.52 -6.92
CA ASN A 42 -22.27 25.06 -6.85
C ASN A 42 -22.51 24.60 -5.39
N PRO A 43 -23.54 23.77 -5.12
CA PRO A 43 -23.89 23.33 -3.76
C PRO A 43 -22.76 22.60 -3.03
N GLU A 44 -21.93 21.86 -3.73
CA GLU A 44 -20.81 21.09 -3.19
C GLU A 44 -19.64 22.02 -2.84
N ILE A 45 -19.36 23.03 -3.67
CA ILE A 45 -18.39 24.09 -3.35
C ILE A 45 -18.83 24.87 -2.10
N LYS A 46 -20.13 25.15 -1.93
CA LYS A 46 -20.65 25.75 -0.68
C LYS A 46 -20.39 24.87 0.55
N LYS A 47 -20.57 23.56 0.42
CA LYS A 47 -20.28 22.59 1.50
C LYS A 47 -18.78 22.54 1.82
N ILE A 48 -17.93 22.51 0.80
CA ILE A 48 -16.47 22.55 0.94
C ILE A 48 -16.03 23.82 1.65
N ASN A 49 -16.51 25.00 1.22
CA ASN A 49 -16.19 26.27 1.86
C ASN A 49 -16.59 26.27 3.34
N LYS A 50 -17.73 25.68 3.69
CA LYS A 50 -18.14 25.52 5.10
C LYS A 50 -17.20 24.59 5.87
N TRP A 51 -16.87 23.42 5.32
CA TRP A 51 -15.98 22.45 5.98
C TRP A 51 -14.57 23.02 6.15
N TYR A 52 -14.08 23.73 5.15
CA TYR A 52 -12.79 24.37 5.17
C TYR A 52 -12.73 25.55 6.16
N ALA A 53 -13.77 26.37 6.23
CA ALA A 53 -13.88 27.41 7.25
C ALA A 53 -13.87 26.81 8.67
N ASN A 54 -14.55 25.68 8.89
CA ASN A 54 -14.50 24.97 10.16
C ASN A 54 -13.12 24.39 10.45
N PHE A 55 -12.46 23.79 9.45
CA PHE A 55 -11.07 23.31 9.57
C PHE A 55 -10.10 24.43 9.97
N LYS A 56 -10.27 25.65 9.44
CA LYS A 56 -9.43 26.80 9.81
C LYS A 56 -9.62 27.27 11.25
N LYS A 57 -10.82 27.07 11.82
CA LYS A 57 -11.14 27.34 13.23
C LYS A 57 -10.82 26.16 14.16
N ALA A 58 -10.50 25.00 13.59
CA ALA A 58 -10.33 23.75 14.31
C ALA A 58 -9.01 23.69 15.07
N ASP A 59 -9.06 23.01 16.21
CA ASP A 59 -7.92 22.80 17.09
C ASP A 59 -7.22 21.47 16.79
N LYS A 60 -6.05 21.28 17.40
CA LYS A 60 -5.33 20.01 17.36
C LYS A 60 -6.18 18.91 18.02
N PRO A 61 -6.36 17.74 17.38
CA PRO A 61 -7.09 16.63 17.97
C PRO A 61 -6.44 16.15 19.28
N SER A 62 -7.24 15.89 20.30
CA SER A 62 -6.79 15.14 21.48
C SER A 62 -6.79 13.64 21.19
N LYS A 63 -6.07 12.87 21.99
CA LYS A 63 -5.99 11.40 21.88
C LYS A 63 -7.37 10.73 21.80
N LYS A 64 -8.32 11.20 22.60
CA LYS A 64 -9.70 10.69 22.63
C LYS A 64 -10.44 10.87 21.30
N ASP A 65 -10.14 11.93 20.55
CA ASP A 65 -10.86 12.29 19.34
C ASP A 65 -10.52 11.36 18.15
N TYR A 66 -9.36 10.71 18.21
CA TYR A 66 -8.84 9.92 17.09
C TYR A 66 -8.58 8.45 17.41
N GLU A 67 -8.79 8.00 18.65
CA GLU A 67 -8.67 6.58 19.06
C GLU A 67 -9.89 5.71 18.72
N HIS A 68 -10.76 6.19 17.84
CA HIS A 68 -11.97 5.50 17.43
C HIS A 68 -11.99 5.28 15.93
N LYS A 69 -12.68 4.24 15.47
CA LYS A 69 -13.04 4.13 14.07
C LYS A 69 -14.20 5.08 13.80
N LEU A 70 -13.99 6.04 12.91
CA LEU A 70 -14.99 7.05 12.56
C LEU A 70 -15.51 6.82 11.16
N ILE A 71 -16.80 7.07 10.97
CA ILE A 71 -17.47 7.00 9.67
C ILE A 71 -17.82 8.41 9.23
N GLY A 72 -17.57 8.71 7.95
CA GLY A 72 -17.60 10.07 7.44
C GLY A 72 -17.88 10.16 5.96
N LEU A 73 -17.70 11.37 5.45
CA LEU A 73 -17.89 11.70 4.04
C LEU A 73 -16.75 12.62 3.59
N GLY A 74 -16.21 12.32 2.42
CA GLY A 74 -15.29 13.16 1.65
C GLY A 74 -16.00 13.86 0.50
N ILE A 75 -15.51 15.04 0.15
CA ILE A 75 -15.86 15.74 -1.09
C ILE A 75 -14.55 16.03 -1.82
N GLU A 76 -14.39 15.42 -2.99
CA GLU A 76 -13.23 15.62 -3.87
C GLU A 76 -13.39 16.88 -4.72
N ILE A 77 -12.31 17.59 -5.00
CA ILE A 77 -12.27 18.60 -6.06
C ILE A 77 -11.07 18.36 -6.98
N SER A 78 -11.35 18.38 -8.29
CA SER A 78 -10.35 18.19 -9.35
C SER A 78 -10.65 19.13 -10.52
N LYS A 79 -9.62 19.79 -11.04
CA LYS A 79 -9.72 20.63 -12.23
C LYS A 79 -9.93 19.84 -13.53
N GLU A 80 -9.52 18.57 -13.56
CA GLU A 80 -9.64 17.73 -14.77
C GLU A 80 -11.06 17.27 -15.06
N LYS A 81 -11.94 17.27 -14.05
CA LYS A 81 -13.29 16.71 -14.19
C LYS A 81 -14.35 17.73 -14.62
N GLU A 82 -14.04 19.04 -14.66
CA GLU A 82 -14.94 20.20 -14.88
C GLU A 82 -16.24 20.25 -14.05
N ILE A 83 -16.59 19.18 -13.37
CA ILE A 83 -17.70 19.00 -12.46
C ILE A 83 -17.11 19.02 -11.07
N ALA A 84 -17.52 20.01 -10.29
CA ALA A 84 -17.17 20.11 -8.89
C ALA A 84 -17.79 18.92 -8.14
N SER A 85 -16.92 17.97 -7.84
CA SER A 85 -16.98 17.00 -6.77
C SER A 85 -17.75 15.69 -6.93
N SER A 86 -17.08 14.63 -6.48
CA SER A 86 -17.68 13.35 -6.17
C SER A 86 -17.74 13.20 -4.65
N TYR A 87 -18.89 12.73 -4.15
CA TYR A 87 -19.00 12.30 -2.77
C TYR A 87 -18.21 11.01 -2.57
N ILE A 88 -17.52 10.92 -1.44
CA ILE A 88 -16.66 9.80 -1.11
C ILE A 88 -17.03 9.31 0.28
N PRO A 89 -17.88 8.28 0.42
CA PRO A 89 -18.08 7.60 1.69
C PRO A 89 -16.74 7.14 2.23
N ALA A 90 -16.44 7.46 3.49
CA ALA A 90 -15.10 7.27 4.03
C ALA A 90 -15.11 6.77 5.47
N SER A 91 -14.07 6.04 5.84
CA SER A 91 -13.77 5.68 7.23
C SER A 91 -12.39 6.16 7.63
N TYR A 92 -12.29 6.64 8.86
CA TYR A 92 -11.04 6.95 9.54
C TYR A 92 -10.75 5.84 10.54
N THR A 93 -9.50 5.39 10.62
CA THR A 93 -9.08 4.41 11.63
C THR A 93 -7.65 4.69 12.07
N LEU A 94 -7.43 4.63 13.39
CA LEU A 94 -6.11 4.55 13.99
C LEU A 94 -5.81 3.08 14.33
N ASP A 95 -4.78 2.51 13.71
CA ASP A 95 -4.23 1.20 14.05
C ASP A 95 -2.73 1.29 14.28
N LYS A 96 -2.25 0.80 15.43
CA LYS A 96 -0.82 0.73 15.79
C LYS A 96 -0.05 2.05 15.56
N GLY A 97 -0.65 3.19 15.90
CA GLY A 97 -0.04 4.51 15.74
C GLY A 97 -0.05 5.05 14.29
N LYS A 98 -0.72 4.37 13.36
CA LYS A 98 -0.89 4.79 11.96
C LYS A 98 -2.33 5.13 11.66
N ILE A 99 -2.54 6.25 10.98
CA ILE A 99 -3.87 6.67 10.51
C ILE A 99 -4.09 6.16 9.10
N ALA A 100 -5.25 5.56 8.85
CA ALA A 100 -5.78 5.34 7.52
C ALA A 100 -7.07 6.15 7.32
N VAL A 101 -7.15 6.84 6.17
CA VAL A 101 -8.41 7.35 5.62
C VAL A 101 -8.74 6.48 4.43
N LYS A 102 -9.81 5.70 4.56
CA LYS A 102 -10.29 4.81 3.50
C LYS A 102 -11.44 5.48 2.77
N ASN A 103 -11.37 5.42 1.44
CA ASN A 103 -12.38 5.95 0.55
C ASN A 103 -13.08 4.80 -0.16
N ILE A 104 -14.42 4.83 -0.16
CA ILE A 104 -15.22 4.10 -1.13
C ILE A 104 -15.40 5.03 -2.34
N THR A 105 -14.92 4.61 -3.50
CA THR A 105 -15.04 5.39 -4.75
C THR A 105 -16.03 4.70 -5.70
N SER A 106 -16.60 5.48 -6.63
CA SER A 106 -17.55 5.02 -7.67
C SER A 106 -16.98 3.98 -8.65
N LYS A 107 -15.68 3.64 -8.55
CA LYS A 107 -15.08 2.52 -9.30
C LYS A 107 -15.48 1.15 -8.76
N LYS A 108 -16.05 1.06 -7.54
CA LYS A 108 -16.48 -0.19 -6.89
C LYS A 108 -17.98 -0.24 -6.64
N TYR A 109 -18.68 0.90 -6.66
CA TYR A 109 -20.11 1.01 -6.34
C TYR A 109 -20.84 1.92 -7.31
N GLU A 110 -22.10 1.61 -7.56
CA GLU A 110 -23.01 2.44 -8.33
C GLU A 110 -23.14 3.84 -7.69
N GLN A 111 -23.18 4.87 -8.54
CA GLN A 111 -23.25 6.27 -8.10
C GLN A 111 -24.47 6.55 -7.21
N GLU A 112 -25.59 5.87 -7.46
CA GLU A 112 -26.82 6.00 -6.67
C GLU A 112 -26.63 5.62 -5.20
N LEU A 113 -25.82 4.60 -4.90
CA LEU A 113 -25.51 4.19 -3.53
C LEU A 113 -24.65 5.24 -2.81
N ILE A 114 -23.72 5.86 -3.54
CA ILE A 114 -22.88 6.95 -3.03
C ILE A 114 -23.72 8.19 -2.73
N ASP A 115 -24.64 8.54 -3.63
CA ASP A 115 -25.52 9.68 -3.47
C ASP A 115 -26.56 9.47 -2.36
N SER A 116 -27.08 8.25 -2.21
CA SER A 116 -27.94 7.84 -1.09
C SER A 116 -27.21 8.01 0.25
N TYR A 117 -25.98 7.48 0.36
CA TYR A 117 -25.16 7.62 1.54
C TYR A 117 -24.87 9.08 1.88
N ALA A 118 -24.48 9.89 0.89
CA ALA A 118 -24.23 11.31 1.08
C ALA A 118 -25.48 12.06 1.56
N SER A 119 -26.64 11.78 0.95
CA SER A 119 -27.93 12.34 1.35
C SER A 119 -28.28 11.99 2.79
N ALA A 120 -28.09 10.73 3.19
CA ALA A 120 -28.31 10.27 4.56
C ALA A 120 -27.35 10.96 5.55
N TYR A 121 -26.07 11.06 5.19
CA TYR A 121 -25.02 11.71 5.98
C TYR A 121 -25.36 13.17 6.31
N PHE A 122 -25.90 13.92 5.34
CA PHE A 122 -26.28 15.32 5.58
C PHE A 122 -27.60 15.49 6.35
N LYS A 123 -28.46 14.48 6.40
CA LYS A 123 -29.75 14.55 7.10
C LYS A 123 -29.63 14.25 8.59
N ASN A 124 -29.19 13.04 8.94
CA ASN A 124 -28.92 12.63 10.33
C ASN A 124 -28.28 11.23 10.43
N ASN A 125 -27.71 10.96 11.59
CA ASN A 125 -27.02 9.73 11.94
C ASN A 125 -27.91 8.48 11.91
N THR A 126 -29.22 8.61 12.17
CA THR A 126 -30.15 7.47 12.17
C THR A 126 -30.41 6.95 10.77
N LEU A 127 -30.51 7.85 9.78
CA LEU A 127 -30.64 7.46 8.37
C LEU A 127 -29.33 6.88 7.85
N LEU A 128 -28.20 7.51 8.19
CA LEU A 128 -26.88 7.04 7.78
C LEU A 128 -26.63 5.59 8.19
N LYS A 129 -27.01 5.21 9.41
CA LYS A 129 -26.87 3.84 9.94
C LYS A 129 -27.67 2.76 9.18
N LYS A 130 -28.64 3.16 8.35
CA LYS A 130 -29.44 2.24 7.54
C LYS A 130 -28.87 2.03 6.13
N GLU A 131 -27.87 2.81 5.75
CA GLU A 131 -27.25 2.72 4.42
C GLU A 131 -26.33 1.50 4.35
N ASN A 132 -26.40 0.75 3.24
CA ASN A 132 -25.55 -0.43 3.02
C ASN A 132 -24.05 -0.10 3.11
N LEU A 133 -23.65 1.08 2.62
CA LEU A 133 -22.26 1.53 2.67
C LEU A 133 -21.80 1.88 4.09
N TYR A 134 -22.71 2.21 5.02
CA TYR A 134 -22.34 2.46 6.42
C TYR A 134 -21.86 1.18 7.10
N GLU A 135 -22.62 0.08 6.98
CA GLU A 135 -22.23 -1.21 7.56
C GLU A 135 -20.93 -1.75 6.96
N GLU A 136 -20.71 -1.58 5.65
CA GLU A 136 -19.43 -1.94 5.04
C GLU A 136 -18.30 -1.12 5.66
N LEU A 137 -18.42 0.21 5.71
CA LEU A 137 -17.39 1.08 6.29
C LEU A 137 -17.12 0.75 7.76
N VAL A 138 -18.14 0.36 8.54
CA VAL A 138 -17.98 -0.06 9.96
C VAL A 138 -17.23 -1.38 10.08
N ASN A 139 -17.54 -2.38 9.25
CA ASN A 139 -16.97 -3.73 9.34
C ASN A 139 -15.62 -3.88 8.61
N ASP A 140 -15.21 -2.87 7.86
CA ASP A 140 -13.98 -2.90 7.07
C ASP A 140 -12.70 -2.76 7.91
N ASN A 141 -11.97 -3.85 8.10
CA ASN A 141 -10.68 -3.84 8.84
C ASN A 141 -9.47 -3.59 7.93
N PHE A 142 -9.67 -3.22 6.67
CA PHE A 142 -8.58 -3.09 5.70
C PHE A 142 -7.92 -1.70 5.75
N ILE A 143 -6.62 -1.68 6.04
CA ILE A 143 -5.81 -0.47 6.18
C ILE A 143 -5.17 -0.13 4.82
N PHE A 144 -5.69 0.89 4.13
CA PHE A 144 -5.11 1.47 2.92
C PHE A 144 -4.61 2.90 3.21
N ASN A 145 -3.49 3.32 2.61
CA ASN A 145 -2.90 4.66 2.79
C ASN A 145 -2.65 5.06 4.26
N SER A 146 -1.96 4.20 5.01
CA SER A 146 -1.61 4.48 6.40
C SER A 146 -0.25 5.16 6.56
N GLY A 147 -0.13 6.12 7.48
CA GLY A 147 1.17 6.71 7.85
C GLY A 147 1.27 6.98 9.36
N LYS A 148 2.50 7.04 9.88
CA LYS A 148 2.78 7.40 11.28
C LYS A 148 2.41 8.87 11.53
N PHE A 149 1.87 9.18 12.71
CA PHE A 149 1.64 10.55 13.15
C PHE A 149 2.93 11.36 13.12
N LYS A 150 2.84 12.58 12.60
CA LYS A 150 3.70 13.67 13.00
C LYS A 150 2.82 14.77 13.57
N GLU A 151 3.36 15.49 14.54
CA GLU A 151 2.62 16.53 15.23
C GLU A 151 3.36 17.85 15.20
N ASN A 152 2.59 18.93 15.18
CA ASN A 152 3.06 20.26 15.53
C ASN A 152 2.09 20.84 16.58
N GLU A 153 2.25 22.12 16.92
CA GLU A 153 1.41 22.80 17.93
C GLU A 153 -0.06 22.93 17.51
N ARG A 154 -0.36 22.91 16.20
CA ARG A 154 -1.69 23.21 15.66
C ARG A 154 -2.46 22.01 15.14
N GLU A 155 -1.79 20.93 14.76
CA GLU A 155 -2.45 19.79 14.14
C GLU A 155 -1.69 18.47 14.25
N LEU A 156 -2.39 17.40 13.88
CA LEU A 156 -1.79 16.14 13.49
C LEU A 156 -1.69 16.11 11.97
N TYR A 157 -0.54 15.73 11.44
CA TYR A 157 -0.36 15.55 10.01
C TYR A 157 0.24 14.19 9.71
N VAL A 158 -0.15 13.64 8.57
CA VAL A 158 0.27 12.30 8.14
C VAL A 158 0.69 12.38 6.68
N LYS A 159 1.80 11.74 6.35
CA LYS A 159 2.29 11.61 4.98
C LYS A 159 2.28 10.14 4.56
N PRO A 160 1.10 9.52 4.34
CA PRO A 160 1.05 8.21 3.70
C PRO A 160 1.44 8.36 2.22
N SER A 161 2.62 7.86 1.83
CA SER A 161 3.05 7.82 0.43
C SER A 161 2.94 9.16 -0.31
N PHE A 162 2.01 9.27 -1.27
CA PHE A 162 1.74 10.43 -2.11
C PHE A 162 0.57 11.29 -1.62
N VAL A 163 0.23 11.29 -0.33
CA VAL A 163 -0.87 12.12 0.17
C VAL A 163 -0.39 12.86 1.42
N LEU A 164 -0.73 14.14 1.52
CA LEU A 164 -0.62 14.88 2.78
C LEU A 164 -2.01 14.96 3.40
N LEU A 165 -2.12 14.52 4.65
CA LEU A 165 -3.33 14.64 5.46
C LEU A 165 -3.08 15.65 6.58
N PHE A 166 -3.95 16.65 6.70
CA PHE A 166 -3.99 17.58 7.83
C PHE A 166 -5.26 17.33 8.63
N ILE A 167 -5.13 17.12 9.94
CA ILE A 167 -6.22 16.62 10.78
C ILE A 167 -6.43 17.56 11.96
N ARG A 168 -7.67 18.03 12.09
CA ARG A 168 -8.09 18.94 13.16
C ARG A 168 -9.49 18.61 13.64
N VAL A 169 -9.84 19.07 14.83
CA VAL A 169 -11.14 18.85 15.45
C VAL A 169 -11.81 20.19 15.71
N TYR A 170 -13.08 20.30 15.33
CA TYR A 170 -13.91 21.47 15.65
C TYR A 170 -15.32 20.99 15.98
N GLU A 171 -15.80 21.42 17.15
CA GLU A 171 -17.03 20.90 17.76
C GLU A 171 -16.96 19.37 17.85
N ASN A 172 -18.02 18.66 17.46
CA ASN A 172 -18.07 17.20 17.50
C ASN A 172 -17.60 16.55 16.18
N ASN A 173 -16.70 17.19 15.44
CA ASN A 173 -16.28 16.71 14.12
C ASN A 173 -14.78 16.73 13.95
N LEU A 174 -14.25 15.66 13.36
CA LEU A 174 -12.89 15.57 12.89
C LEU A 174 -12.85 15.89 11.40
N TYR A 175 -12.08 16.92 11.05
CA TYR A 175 -11.90 17.40 9.69
C TYR A 175 -10.53 16.98 9.17
N ILE A 176 -10.50 16.46 7.94
CA ILE A 176 -9.26 16.08 7.27
C ILE A 176 -9.18 16.76 5.92
N ILE A 177 -8.07 17.44 5.64
CA ILE A 177 -7.74 17.89 4.28
C ILE A 177 -6.67 16.96 3.72
N SER A 178 -7.00 16.32 2.60
CA SER A 178 -6.11 15.46 1.85
C SER A 178 -5.66 16.14 0.57
N ILE A 179 -4.36 16.21 0.36
CA ILE A 179 -3.75 16.76 -0.86
C ILE A 179 -2.92 15.67 -1.52
N ASN A 180 -3.26 15.31 -2.76
CA ASN A 180 -2.43 14.40 -3.54
C ASN A 180 -1.06 15.05 -3.81
N SER A 181 0.01 14.37 -3.41
CA SER A 181 1.38 14.82 -3.41
C SER A 181 2.20 14.36 -4.61
N ASN A 182 1.65 13.49 -5.47
CA ASN A 182 2.26 13.18 -6.76
C ASN A 182 1.99 14.32 -7.76
N TYR A 183 2.81 14.45 -8.80
CA TYR A 183 2.88 15.58 -9.76
C TYR A 183 3.65 16.81 -9.27
N SER A 184 4.80 17.03 -9.88
CA SER A 184 5.85 18.01 -9.59
C SER A 184 5.52 19.47 -9.92
N ILE A 185 4.25 19.83 -10.12
CA ILE A 185 3.82 21.21 -10.36
C ILE A 185 2.45 21.43 -9.70
N TRP A 186 2.33 22.42 -8.82
CA TRP A 186 1.13 22.75 -8.02
C TRP A 186 -0.16 23.05 -8.82
N LYS A 187 -0.18 22.93 -10.15
CA LYS A 187 -1.30 23.42 -10.97
C LYS A 187 -2.51 22.47 -11.03
N ASN A 188 -2.32 21.14 -10.88
CA ASN A 188 -3.34 20.13 -11.21
C ASN A 188 -3.56 19.04 -10.14
N ARG A 189 -3.46 19.35 -8.84
CA ARG A 189 -3.66 18.33 -7.78
C ARG A 189 -5.12 18.16 -7.38
N GLU A 190 -5.49 16.93 -7.01
CA GLU A 190 -6.78 16.60 -6.37
C GLU A 190 -6.72 16.96 -4.88
N ILE A 191 -7.76 17.63 -4.38
CA ILE A 191 -7.94 17.92 -2.96
C ILE A 191 -9.23 17.25 -2.48
N ILE A 192 -9.17 16.54 -1.36
CA ILE A 192 -10.35 15.93 -0.74
C ILE A 192 -10.53 16.51 0.65
N PHE A 193 -11.72 17.01 0.92
CA PHE A 193 -12.13 17.50 2.23
C PHE A 193 -12.98 16.43 2.88
N TYR A 194 -12.59 15.93 4.05
CA TYR A 194 -13.36 14.97 4.82
C TYR A 194 -13.94 15.60 6.07
N LYS A 195 -15.09 15.08 6.46
CA LYS A 195 -15.73 15.32 7.74
C LYS A 195 -16.16 14.00 8.36
N PHE A 196 -15.75 13.76 9.60
CA PHE A 196 -16.11 12.60 10.41
C PHE A 196 -16.84 13.08 11.66
N ASP A 197 -18.01 12.48 11.95
CA ASP A 197 -18.77 12.80 13.16
C ASP A 197 -18.23 11.93 14.32
N LEU A 198 -17.74 12.57 15.37
CA LEU A 198 -17.18 11.89 16.54
C LEU A 198 -18.24 11.09 17.32
N SER A 199 -19.53 11.45 17.21
CA SER A 199 -20.62 10.69 17.84
C SER A 199 -20.92 9.35 17.16
N LEU A 200 -20.41 9.15 15.93
CA LEU A 200 -20.52 7.90 15.20
C LEU A 200 -19.35 6.96 15.46
N GLY A 201 -18.42 7.34 16.35
CA GLY A 201 -17.26 6.54 16.69
C GLY A 201 -17.68 5.18 17.23
N THR A 202 -17.22 4.12 16.57
CA THR A 202 -17.28 2.77 17.13
C THR A 202 -15.99 2.55 17.92
N LYS A 203 -16.11 1.97 19.11
CA LYS A 203 -14.92 1.51 19.84
C LYS A 203 -14.19 0.54 18.93
N LEU A 204 -12.89 0.76 18.72
CA LEU A 204 -12.04 -0.21 18.06
C LEU A 204 -12.25 -1.57 18.76
N PRO A 205 -12.34 -2.70 18.05
CA PRO A 205 -12.12 -3.99 18.69
C PRO A 205 -10.76 -3.88 19.38
N VAL A 206 -10.79 -3.92 20.71
CA VAL A 206 -9.61 -3.78 21.56
C VAL A 206 -8.60 -4.83 21.13
N THR A 207 -7.55 -4.39 20.43
CA THR A 207 -6.31 -5.18 20.25
C THR A 207 -5.18 -4.61 21.10
N THR A 208 -5.53 -3.79 22.09
CA THR A 208 -4.63 -3.39 23.17
C THR A 208 -4.95 -4.21 24.41
N ASP A 209 -4.39 -5.41 24.47
CA ASP A 209 -4.01 -6.11 25.70
C ASP A 209 -3.29 -7.40 25.31
N ASN A 210 -1.95 -7.33 25.13
CA ASN A 210 -1.01 -8.44 25.38
C ASN A 210 0.48 -8.13 25.09
N PHE A 211 0.91 -6.87 25.03
CA PHE A 211 2.35 -6.58 24.84
C PHE A 211 3.11 -6.14 26.11
N SER A 212 2.52 -6.24 27.30
CA SER A 212 3.16 -5.82 28.55
C SER A 212 3.67 -6.95 29.45
N LYS A 213 3.60 -8.22 29.03
CA LYS A 213 4.13 -9.36 29.81
C LYS A 213 4.64 -10.51 28.95
N ILE A 214 5.69 -10.26 28.16
CA ILE A 214 6.59 -11.35 27.77
C ILE A 214 8.01 -10.83 27.95
N LYS A 215 8.59 -11.10 29.12
CA LYS A 215 10.04 -11.20 29.23
C LYS A 215 10.41 -12.55 28.62
N PRO A 216 11.18 -12.63 27.53
CA PRO A 216 11.78 -13.89 27.15
C PRO A 216 13.04 -14.03 27.99
N GLU A 217 13.05 -15.05 28.86
CA GLU A 217 14.31 -15.62 29.29
C GLU A 217 15.08 -16.10 28.06
N ILE A 218 16.33 -15.68 28.01
CA ILE A 218 17.29 -16.00 26.99
C ILE A 218 17.67 -17.47 27.16
N THR A 219 17.37 -18.30 26.16
CA THR A 219 18.19 -19.48 25.87
C THR A 219 18.33 -19.70 24.36
N ASN A 220 19.61 -19.82 23.97
CA ASN A 220 20.25 -20.04 22.68
C ASN A 220 19.45 -20.55 21.47
N THR A 221 19.71 -19.88 20.34
CA THR A 221 19.68 -20.32 18.93
C THR A 221 18.35 -20.84 18.39
N ASN A 222 17.51 -19.91 17.91
CA ASN A 222 16.74 -19.97 16.64
C ASN A 222 15.96 -18.65 16.50
N TYR A 223 16.18 -17.90 15.42
CA TYR A 223 15.47 -16.66 15.13
C TYR A 223 13.99 -16.96 14.87
N ILE A 224 13.10 -16.45 15.73
CA ILE A 224 11.64 -16.57 15.56
C ILE A 224 11.13 -15.20 15.10
N ILE A 225 10.69 -15.14 13.84
CA ILE A 225 10.09 -13.95 13.23
C ILE A 225 8.77 -13.62 13.96
N PRO A 226 8.51 -12.35 14.34
CA PRO A 226 7.22 -11.92 14.83
C PRO A 226 6.13 -12.22 13.78
N ASN A 227 5.32 -13.24 14.05
CA ASN A 227 4.36 -13.78 13.12
C ASN A 227 3.15 -12.82 13.01
N ARG A 228 2.99 -12.10 11.89
CA ARG A 228 1.79 -11.26 11.66
C ARG A 228 0.54 -12.10 11.34
N TRP A 229 0.69 -13.41 11.16
CA TRP A 229 -0.32 -14.30 10.59
C TRP A 229 -0.72 -15.44 11.55
N GLU A 230 -0.80 -15.17 12.85
CA GLU A 230 -1.22 -16.18 13.83
C GLU A 230 -2.71 -16.57 13.75
N ASN A 231 -3.47 -16.03 12.79
CA ASN A 231 -4.75 -16.63 12.41
C ASN A 231 -5.13 -16.28 10.96
N THR A 232 -5.51 -17.32 10.21
CA THR A 232 -6.07 -17.36 8.84
C THR A 232 -5.08 -17.38 7.66
N ASN A 233 -5.19 -18.45 6.86
CA ASN A 233 -4.51 -18.78 5.60
C ASN A 233 -3.80 -17.61 4.87
N ARG A 234 -2.47 -17.72 4.66
CA ARG A 234 -1.59 -16.71 4.03
C ARG A 234 -1.85 -16.43 2.55
N LEU A 235 -2.94 -16.94 1.99
CA LEU A 235 -3.19 -16.96 0.55
C LEU A 235 -3.48 -15.57 -0.02
N TYR A 236 -2.77 -15.26 -1.10
CA TYR A 236 -2.93 -14.11 -1.95
C TYR A 236 -4.38 -13.98 -2.43
N HIS A 237 -4.87 -12.74 -2.49
CA HIS A 237 -6.20 -12.31 -2.93
C HIS A 237 -7.09 -13.40 -3.56
N ASP A 238 -8.12 -13.87 -2.83
CA ASP A 238 -9.07 -14.89 -3.32
C ASP A 238 -9.59 -14.57 -4.72
N GLN A 239 -9.85 -13.29 -4.98
CA GLN A 239 -10.29 -12.79 -6.28
C GLN A 239 -9.25 -13.03 -7.39
N ALA A 240 -7.97 -12.79 -7.14
CA ALA A 240 -6.92 -12.95 -8.15
C ALA A 240 -6.60 -14.44 -8.42
N ILE A 241 -6.72 -15.29 -7.40
CA ILE A 241 -6.61 -16.73 -7.60
C ILE A 241 -7.81 -17.25 -8.40
N ASP A 242 -9.02 -16.76 -8.14
CA ASP A 242 -10.20 -17.14 -8.94
C ASP A 242 -10.16 -16.57 -10.36
N GLU A 243 -9.53 -15.40 -10.58
CA GLU A 243 -9.25 -14.86 -11.91
C GLU A 243 -8.41 -15.83 -12.76
N LEU A 244 -7.46 -16.57 -12.16
CA LEU A 244 -6.74 -17.63 -12.87
C LEU A 244 -7.71 -18.70 -13.39
N ARG A 245 -8.61 -19.18 -12.53
CA ARG A 245 -9.61 -20.20 -12.90
C ARG A 245 -10.48 -19.72 -14.06
N ASP A 246 -11.04 -18.52 -13.95
CA ASP A 246 -11.90 -17.96 -15.01
C ASP A 246 -11.14 -17.80 -16.32
N THR A 247 -9.89 -17.35 -16.24
CA THR A 247 -9.04 -17.15 -17.42
C THR A 247 -8.72 -18.47 -18.12
N VAL A 248 -8.28 -19.50 -17.39
CA VAL A 248 -7.93 -20.78 -18.03
C VAL A 248 -9.17 -21.52 -18.55
N ASN A 249 -10.32 -21.38 -17.90
CA ASN A 249 -11.59 -21.93 -18.38
C ASN A 249 -12.12 -21.21 -19.63
N LEU A 250 -11.90 -19.90 -19.74
CA LEU A 250 -12.18 -19.15 -20.96
C LEU A 250 -11.26 -19.63 -22.09
N LEU A 251 -9.95 -19.71 -21.84
CA LEU A 251 -8.98 -20.16 -22.84
C LEU A 251 -9.27 -21.58 -23.32
N ALA A 252 -9.68 -22.49 -22.43
CA ALA A 252 -10.00 -23.88 -22.77
C ALA A 252 -11.16 -24.03 -23.79
N GLN A 253 -11.90 -22.95 -24.07
CA GLN A 253 -12.98 -22.93 -25.06
C GLN A 253 -12.54 -22.38 -26.43
N ILE A 254 -11.31 -21.85 -26.54
CA ILE A 254 -10.83 -21.13 -27.72
C ILE A 254 -9.55 -21.81 -28.28
N PRO A 255 -9.45 -22.03 -29.61
CA PRO A 255 -8.22 -22.57 -30.21
C PRO A 255 -7.00 -21.65 -30.03
N PRO A 256 -5.77 -22.21 -29.87
CA PRO A 256 -5.46 -23.63 -29.93
C PRO A 256 -5.62 -24.34 -28.57
N TYR A 257 -5.92 -23.62 -27.49
CA TYR A 257 -6.05 -24.21 -26.15
C TYR A 257 -7.17 -25.24 -26.05
N SER A 258 -8.30 -24.99 -26.71
CA SER A 258 -9.39 -25.97 -26.79
C SER A 258 -9.01 -27.28 -27.49
N ASN A 259 -7.95 -27.27 -28.31
CA ASN A 259 -7.42 -28.45 -28.98
C ASN A 259 -6.30 -29.14 -28.17
N ASN A 260 -5.85 -28.54 -27.06
CA ASN A 260 -4.83 -29.11 -26.19
C ASN A 260 -5.51 -29.88 -25.04
N LEU A 261 -5.49 -31.21 -25.11
CA LEU A 261 -6.16 -32.06 -24.13
C LEU A 261 -5.62 -31.88 -22.70
N ASP A 262 -4.32 -31.69 -22.54
CA ASP A 262 -3.70 -31.49 -21.22
C ASP A 262 -4.13 -30.15 -20.62
N PHE A 263 -4.18 -29.10 -21.45
CA PHE A 263 -4.67 -27.79 -21.03
C PHE A 263 -6.14 -27.85 -20.61
N VAL A 264 -7.00 -28.46 -21.44
CA VAL A 264 -8.43 -28.60 -21.17
C VAL A 264 -8.67 -29.44 -19.91
N THR A 265 -7.89 -30.50 -19.69
CA THR A 265 -8.01 -31.37 -18.50
C THR A 265 -7.63 -30.61 -17.23
N ASN A 266 -6.54 -29.85 -17.24
CA ASN A 266 -6.12 -29.06 -16.09
C ASN A 266 -7.06 -27.88 -15.82
N ALA A 267 -7.59 -27.23 -16.86
CA ALA A 267 -8.58 -26.17 -16.71
C ALA A 267 -9.89 -26.70 -16.10
N LYS A 268 -10.42 -27.82 -16.61
CA LYS A 268 -11.59 -28.51 -16.04
C LYS A 268 -11.35 -28.99 -14.61
N GLY A 269 -10.11 -29.29 -14.25
CA GLY A 269 -9.74 -29.60 -12.88
C GLY A 269 -9.89 -28.43 -11.90
N LEU A 270 -10.03 -27.19 -12.38
CA LEU A 270 -10.38 -26.01 -11.60
C LEU A 270 -11.88 -25.71 -11.76
N ASP A 271 -12.72 -26.66 -11.34
CA ASP A 271 -14.17 -26.67 -11.53
C ASP A 271 -14.95 -25.82 -10.52
N THR A 272 -14.38 -25.58 -9.34
CA THR A 272 -14.99 -24.75 -8.31
C THR A 272 -14.22 -23.45 -8.10
N LYS A 273 -14.95 -22.43 -7.66
CA LYS A 273 -14.37 -21.14 -7.27
C LYS A 273 -13.18 -21.36 -6.33
N LEU A 274 -12.03 -20.80 -6.70
CA LEU A 274 -10.84 -20.89 -5.87
C LEU A 274 -10.94 -19.90 -4.72
N THR A 275 -10.68 -20.40 -3.52
CA THR A 275 -10.76 -19.67 -2.25
C THR A 275 -9.56 -20.02 -1.39
N ARG A 276 -9.31 -19.21 -0.36
CA ARG A 276 -8.36 -19.49 0.71
C ARG A 276 -8.42 -20.92 1.25
N ASP A 277 -9.61 -21.51 1.32
CA ASP A 277 -9.77 -22.77 2.04
C ASP A 277 -9.60 -24.00 1.14
N ASN A 278 -9.92 -23.88 -0.15
CA ASN A 278 -9.90 -25.00 -1.09
C ASN A 278 -8.72 -24.98 -2.07
N VAL A 279 -8.02 -23.86 -2.28
CA VAL A 279 -6.96 -23.75 -3.31
C VAL A 279 -5.83 -24.76 -3.11
N LYS A 280 -5.54 -25.16 -1.87
CA LYS A 280 -4.57 -26.22 -1.54
C LYS A 280 -4.89 -27.60 -2.15
N ASN A 281 -6.15 -27.82 -2.55
CA ASN A 281 -6.59 -29.07 -3.18
C ASN A 281 -6.26 -29.11 -4.68
N TYR A 282 -5.82 -28.00 -5.26
CA TYR A 282 -5.57 -27.83 -6.69
C TYR A 282 -4.08 -27.71 -7.04
N ILE A 283 -3.19 -28.19 -6.17
CA ILE A 283 -1.73 -28.13 -6.39
C ILE A 283 -1.31 -28.66 -7.76
N PRO A 284 -1.80 -29.83 -8.26
CA PRO A 284 -1.39 -30.33 -9.57
C PRO A 284 -1.73 -29.37 -10.72
N GLN A 285 -2.94 -28.79 -10.71
CA GLN A 285 -3.38 -27.83 -11.72
C GLN A 285 -2.58 -26.53 -11.64
N LEU A 286 -2.32 -26.04 -10.43
CA LEU A 286 -1.49 -24.85 -10.22
C LEU A 286 -0.04 -25.10 -10.69
N GLN A 287 0.53 -26.27 -10.43
CA GLN A 287 1.86 -26.65 -10.92
C GLN A 287 1.90 -26.70 -12.45
N PHE A 288 0.84 -27.19 -13.09
CA PHE A 288 0.71 -27.14 -14.54
C PHE A 288 0.71 -25.69 -15.04
N PHE A 289 -0.19 -24.84 -14.53
CA PHE A 289 -0.33 -23.45 -14.99
C PHE A 289 0.83 -22.54 -14.61
N GLU A 290 1.59 -22.83 -13.55
CA GLU A 290 2.82 -22.12 -13.21
C GLU A 290 3.85 -22.24 -14.35
N ASN A 291 3.93 -23.41 -14.99
CA ASN A 291 4.96 -23.74 -15.98
C ASN A 291 4.44 -23.75 -17.43
N TYR A 292 3.12 -23.66 -17.63
CA TYR A 292 2.50 -23.65 -18.95
C TYR A 292 2.52 -22.24 -19.55
N LYS A 293 3.27 -22.04 -20.64
CA LYS A 293 3.36 -20.72 -21.31
C LYS A 293 2.04 -20.39 -22.01
N VAL A 294 1.32 -19.39 -21.49
CA VAL A 294 0.11 -18.88 -22.13
C VAL A 294 0.49 -17.77 -23.12
N GLU A 295 0.22 -17.99 -24.40
CA GLU A 295 0.41 -17.03 -25.49
C GLU A 295 -0.94 -16.50 -25.98
N LEU A 296 -1.04 -15.18 -26.11
CA LEU A 296 -2.20 -14.54 -26.71
C LEU A 296 -1.86 -14.15 -28.14
N ASP A 297 -2.43 -14.83 -29.14
CA ASP A 297 -2.30 -14.41 -30.53
C ASP A 297 -3.28 -13.27 -30.88
N ASN A 298 -3.05 -12.60 -32.01
CA ASN A 298 -3.87 -11.44 -32.43
C ASN A 298 -5.34 -11.80 -32.65
N LYS A 299 -5.64 -13.02 -33.14
CA LYS A 299 -7.01 -13.46 -33.39
C LYS A 299 -7.75 -13.72 -32.07
N MET A 300 -7.09 -14.26 -31.05
CA MET A 300 -7.67 -14.34 -29.72
C MET A 300 -7.84 -12.97 -29.10
N ALA A 301 -6.83 -12.11 -29.23
CA ALA A 301 -6.85 -10.76 -28.68
C ALA A 301 -8.00 -9.91 -29.25
N GLU A 302 -8.44 -10.14 -30.48
CA GLU A 302 -9.62 -9.50 -31.05
C GLU A 302 -10.93 -10.00 -30.41
N ASN A 303 -10.96 -11.26 -29.98
CA ASN A 303 -12.16 -11.93 -29.44
C ASN A 303 -12.28 -11.86 -27.91
N ILE A 304 -11.24 -11.43 -27.20
CA ILE A 304 -11.26 -11.26 -25.74
C ILE A 304 -11.15 -9.78 -25.34
N GLY A 305 -11.98 -9.35 -24.40
CA GLY A 305 -11.99 -7.97 -23.91
C GLY A 305 -10.65 -7.57 -23.26
N TYR A 306 -10.38 -6.27 -23.17
CA TYR A 306 -9.12 -5.72 -22.63
C TYR A 306 -8.72 -6.33 -21.26
N TYR A 307 -9.67 -6.48 -20.34
CA TYR A 307 -9.44 -7.07 -19.01
C TYR A 307 -9.10 -8.57 -19.05
N ALA A 308 -9.62 -9.30 -20.03
CA ALA A 308 -9.24 -10.70 -20.24
C ALA A 308 -7.79 -10.80 -20.74
N LYS A 309 -7.29 -9.82 -21.51
CA LYS A 309 -5.89 -9.79 -21.97
C LYS A 309 -4.88 -9.64 -20.83
N GLU A 310 -5.17 -8.81 -19.84
CA GLU A 310 -4.31 -8.71 -18.65
C GLU A 310 -4.33 -9.99 -17.83
N SER A 311 -5.52 -10.58 -17.64
CA SER A 311 -5.69 -11.81 -16.86
C SER A 311 -4.96 -12.99 -17.50
N VAL A 312 -4.97 -13.09 -18.84
CA VAL A 312 -4.18 -14.07 -19.61
C VAL A 312 -2.69 -13.96 -19.32
N LYS A 313 -2.14 -12.73 -19.30
CA LYS A 313 -0.72 -12.50 -18.99
C LYS A 313 -0.36 -12.83 -17.55
N ASN A 314 -1.35 -12.88 -16.65
CA ASN A 314 -1.15 -13.16 -15.23
C ASN A 314 -1.31 -14.62 -14.83
N VAL A 315 -1.68 -15.54 -15.74
CA VAL A 315 -1.92 -16.96 -15.40
C VAL A 315 -0.70 -17.57 -14.70
N ASN A 316 0.49 -17.47 -15.30
CA ASN A 316 1.71 -18.01 -14.69
C ASN A 316 2.04 -17.33 -13.36
N HIS A 317 1.85 -16.01 -13.28
CA HIS A 317 2.08 -15.24 -12.07
C HIS A 317 1.19 -15.70 -10.91
N TYR A 318 -0.13 -15.77 -11.14
CA TYR A 318 -1.11 -16.17 -10.14
C TYR A 318 -0.93 -17.63 -9.70
N ALA A 319 -0.62 -18.53 -10.63
CA ALA A 319 -0.32 -19.92 -10.32
C ALA A 319 0.90 -20.05 -9.40
N ALA A 320 2.00 -19.39 -9.77
CA ALA A 320 3.25 -19.37 -9.00
C ALA A 320 3.03 -18.81 -7.60
N HIS A 321 2.31 -17.69 -7.49
CA HIS A 321 2.03 -17.05 -6.21
C HIS A 321 1.16 -17.95 -5.30
N ALA A 322 0.09 -18.52 -5.85
CA ALA A 322 -0.79 -19.43 -5.10
C ALA A 322 -0.04 -20.66 -4.58
N LEU A 323 0.83 -21.26 -5.41
CA LEU A 323 1.70 -22.36 -4.98
C LEU A 323 2.65 -21.94 -3.87
N ALA A 324 3.30 -20.78 -4.02
CA ALA A 324 4.22 -20.27 -3.02
C ALA A 324 3.54 -20.10 -1.66
N ASP A 325 2.33 -19.54 -1.62
CA ASP A 325 1.54 -19.40 -0.40
C ASP A 325 1.12 -20.74 0.21
N ILE A 326 0.71 -21.71 -0.63
CA ILE A 326 0.43 -23.08 -0.17
C ILE A 326 1.67 -23.67 0.50
N TYR A 327 2.83 -23.55 -0.14
CA TYR A 327 4.10 -24.07 0.39
C TYR A 327 4.54 -23.33 1.66
N MET A 328 4.36 -22.01 1.74
CA MET A 328 4.58 -21.25 2.98
C MET A 328 3.71 -21.77 4.12
N ASN A 329 2.41 -22.01 3.88
CA ASN A 329 1.50 -22.56 4.89
C ASN A 329 1.89 -23.98 5.33
N LYS A 330 2.42 -24.79 4.40
CA LYS A 330 2.96 -26.12 4.69
C LYS A 330 4.38 -26.11 5.30
N LYS A 331 5.01 -24.93 5.43
CA LYS A 331 6.41 -24.75 5.85
C LYS A 331 7.42 -25.44 4.91
N GLU A 332 7.03 -25.64 3.65
CA GLU A 332 7.88 -26.17 2.58
C GLU A 332 8.67 -25.01 1.94
N TYR A 333 9.48 -24.32 2.75
CA TYR A 333 10.07 -23.01 2.41
C TYR A 333 10.93 -23.03 1.13
N SER A 334 11.66 -24.11 0.85
CA SER A 334 12.46 -24.22 -0.39
C SER A 334 11.58 -24.23 -1.65
N LEU A 335 10.41 -24.89 -1.59
CA LEU A 335 9.43 -24.87 -2.69
C LEU A 335 8.78 -23.49 -2.81
N ALA A 336 8.48 -22.85 -1.66
CA ALA A 336 7.96 -21.49 -1.64
C ALA A 336 8.93 -20.48 -2.31
N VAL A 337 10.23 -20.54 -1.99
CA VAL A 337 11.26 -19.71 -2.63
C VAL A 337 11.28 -19.91 -4.14
N SER A 338 11.21 -21.17 -4.60
CA SER A 338 11.18 -21.48 -6.04
C SER A 338 9.96 -20.86 -6.73
N SER A 339 8.76 -21.06 -6.19
CA SER A 339 7.52 -20.54 -6.77
C SER A 339 7.43 -19.01 -6.69
N PHE A 340 7.85 -18.37 -5.59
CA PHE A 340 7.95 -16.91 -5.53
C PHE A 340 8.96 -16.36 -6.56
N GLY A 341 10.09 -17.04 -6.77
CA GLY A 341 11.04 -16.70 -7.83
C GLY A 341 10.39 -16.71 -9.21
N LYS A 342 9.59 -17.74 -9.51
CA LYS A 342 8.81 -17.81 -10.75
C LYS A 342 7.74 -16.71 -10.84
N ALA A 343 7.12 -16.33 -9.73
CA ALA A 343 6.17 -15.21 -9.69
C ALA A 343 6.86 -13.86 -10.00
N LEU A 344 8.11 -13.67 -9.59
CA LEU A 344 8.91 -12.49 -9.97
C LEU A 344 9.31 -12.51 -11.46
N THR A 345 9.70 -13.67 -11.98
CA THR A 345 10.05 -13.82 -13.41
C THR A 345 8.83 -13.59 -14.31
N ASN A 346 7.68 -14.15 -13.94
CA ASN A 346 6.40 -13.91 -14.60
C ASN A 346 5.78 -12.61 -14.05
N LYS A 347 6.32 -11.46 -14.46
CA LYS A 347 5.96 -10.14 -13.91
C LYS A 347 4.44 -9.94 -13.91
N TYR A 348 3.92 -9.42 -12.79
CA TYR A 348 2.49 -9.13 -12.66
C TYR A 348 2.07 -7.99 -13.60
N HIS A 349 1.09 -8.24 -14.45
CA HIS A 349 0.55 -7.26 -15.39
C HIS A 349 -0.72 -6.62 -14.85
N THR A 350 -0.72 -5.30 -14.72
CA THR A 350 -1.90 -4.55 -14.28
C THR A 350 -1.84 -3.12 -14.80
N ALA A 351 -3.00 -2.56 -15.14
CA ALA A 351 -3.12 -1.14 -15.49
C ALA A 351 -2.74 -0.16 -14.35
N GLY A 352 -2.63 -0.63 -13.10
CA GLY A 352 -2.35 0.21 -11.93
C GLY A 352 -1.00 -0.07 -11.27
N GLY A 353 -0.05 0.87 -11.36
CA GLY A 353 1.30 0.73 -10.78
C GLY A 353 1.31 0.43 -9.26
N THR A 354 0.36 0.93 -8.48
CA THR A 354 0.25 0.62 -7.05
C THR A 354 -0.08 -0.85 -6.77
N ARG A 355 -0.87 -1.51 -7.63
CA ARG A 355 -1.19 -2.94 -7.48
C ARG A 355 0.04 -3.80 -7.75
N TYR A 356 0.79 -3.43 -8.80
CA TYR A 356 2.07 -4.04 -9.12
C TYR A 356 3.06 -3.98 -7.96
N ILE A 357 3.29 -2.77 -7.43
CA ILE A 357 4.19 -2.53 -6.30
C ILE A 357 3.78 -3.33 -5.07
N ARG A 358 2.49 -3.40 -4.76
CA ARG A 358 2.00 -4.18 -3.61
C ARG A 358 2.26 -5.67 -3.78
N CYS A 359 2.04 -6.20 -4.98
CA CYS A 359 2.35 -7.59 -5.29
C CYS A 359 3.85 -7.86 -5.13
N LEU A 360 4.69 -7.00 -5.71
CA LEU A 360 6.15 -7.12 -5.65
C LEU A 360 6.67 -7.10 -4.20
N ASN A 361 6.24 -6.15 -3.39
CA ASN A 361 6.65 -6.06 -1.97
C ASN A 361 6.16 -7.23 -1.14
N ARG A 362 4.98 -7.79 -1.46
CA ARG A 362 4.48 -9.00 -0.81
C ARG A 362 5.42 -10.16 -1.10
N ILE A 363 5.75 -10.38 -2.37
CA ILE A 363 6.66 -11.44 -2.79
C ILE A 363 8.05 -11.26 -2.15
N TYR A 364 8.63 -10.05 -2.16
CA TYR A 364 9.91 -9.79 -1.48
C TYR A 364 9.85 -10.05 0.03
N SER A 365 8.75 -9.68 0.69
CA SER A 365 8.58 -9.92 2.12
C SER A 365 8.52 -11.42 2.43
N ASP A 366 7.74 -12.17 1.66
CA ASP A 366 7.57 -13.61 1.88
C ASP A 366 8.83 -14.39 1.46
N LEU A 367 9.55 -13.92 0.43
CA LEU A 367 10.89 -14.42 0.09
C LEU A 367 11.91 -14.14 1.19
N ALA A 368 11.86 -12.98 1.84
CA ALA A 368 12.73 -12.70 2.97
C ALA A 368 12.48 -13.69 4.12
N GLU A 369 11.21 -13.89 4.48
CA GLU A 369 10.80 -14.86 5.50
C GLU A 369 11.23 -16.28 5.15
N ALA A 370 10.95 -16.74 3.92
CA ALA A 370 11.33 -18.07 3.47
C ALA A 370 12.85 -18.25 3.44
N SER A 371 13.60 -17.22 3.03
CA SER A 371 15.08 -17.22 3.03
C SER A 371 15.64 -17.36 4.43
N PHE A 372 15.08 -16.64 5.43
CA PHE A 372 15.46 -16.83 6.82
C PHE A 372 15.17 -18.25 7.31
N ALA A 373 14.03 -18.83 6.93
CA ALA A 373 13.64 -20.17 7.35
C ALA A 373 14.48 -21.29 6.73
N VAL A 374 15.08 -21.07 5.55
CA VAL A 374 16.00 -22.03 4.89
C VAL A 374 17.49 -21.77 5.21
N ASN A 375 17.78 -20.97 6.25
CA ASN A 375 19.15 -20.60 6.66
C ASN A 375 19.94 -19.81 5.59
N GLU A 376 19.26 -19.02 4.76
CA GLU A 376 19.86 -18.09 3.80
C GLU A 376 19.58 -16.62 4.19
N PRO A 377 20.01 -16.18 5.39
CA PRO A 377 19.58 -14.89 5.92
C PRO A 377 20.18 -13.70 5.17
N ASP A 378 21.31 -13.87 4.49
CA ASP A 378 21.94 -12.80 3.71
C ASP A 378 21.11 -12.48 2.46
N ILE A 379 20.48 -13.49 1.85
CA ILE A 379 19.50 -13.33 0.78
C ILE A 379 18.23 -12.67 1.32
N GLY A 380 17.76 -13.10 2.50
CA GLY A 380 16.60 -12.50 3.15
C GLY A 380 16.77 -10.99 3.42
N VAL A 381 17.97 -10.59 3.88
CA VAL A 381 18.34 -9.18 4.06
C VAL A 381 18.21 -8.40 2.76
N LEU A 382 18.69 -8.93 1.62
CA LEU A 382 18.63 -8.24 0.34
C LEU A 382 17.19 -7.92 -0.07
N TYR A 383 16.24 -8.85 0.10
CA TYR A 383 14.83 -8.60 -0.16
C TYR A 383 14.25 -7.51 0.74
N LEU A 384 14.60 -7.48 2.03
CA LEU A 384 14.18 -6.40 2.93
C LEU A 384 14.75 -5.05 2.53
N LEU A 385 16.03 -5.00 2.11
CA LEU A 385 16.65 -3.77 1.60
C LEU A 385 15.94 -3.28 0.31
N ALA A 386 15.56 -4.20 -0.58
CA ALA A 386 14.79 -3.85 -1.78
C ALA A 386 13.43 -3.24 -1.45
N ILE A 387 12.76 -3.68 -0.39
CA ILE A 387 11.50 -3.07 0.08
C ILE A 387 11.77 -1.68 0.68
N ILE A 388 12.78 -1.55 1.54
CA ILE A 388 13.16 -0.26 2.16
C ILE A 388 13.49 0.79 1.09
N ALA A 389 14.22 0.40 0.04
CA ALA A 389 14.59 1.27 -1.05
C ALA A 389 13.40 1.82 -1.85
N GLN A 390 12.23 1.15 -1.81
CA GLN A 390 11.02 1.61 -2.49
C GLN A 390 10.25 2.70 -1.71
N GLN A 391 10.55 2.92 -0.42
CA GLN A 391 9.92 3.93 0.44
C GLN A 391 8.37 3.93 0.44
N ASN A 392 7.76 2.74 0.44
CA ASN A 392 6.31 2.57 0.56
C ASN A 392 5.89 2.11 1.97
N THR A 393 4.60 1.88 2.19
CA THR A 393 4.02 1.44 3.48
C THR A 393 4.60 0.13 4.02
N SER A 394 5.25 -0.68 3.18
CA SER A 394 5.93 -1.92 3.55
C SER A 394 7.35 -1.68 4.09
N SER A 395 7.92 -0.49 3.90
CA SER A 395 9.29 -0.17 4.34
C SER A 395 9.43 -0.22 5.86
N ASP A 396 8.43 0.30 6.60
CA ASP A 396 8.41 0.21 8.06
C ASP A 396 8.51 -1.23 8.54
N TYR A 397 7.75 -2.14 7.89
CA TYR A 397 7.78 -3.56 8.23
C TYR A 397 9.14 -4.18 7.90
N ALA A 398 9.69 -3.88 6.71
CA ALA A 398 11.00 -4.37 6.34
C ALA A 398 12.10 -3.87 7.28
N ASP A 399 12.00 -2.62 7.75
CA ASP A 399 12.88 -2.04 8.77
C ASP A 399 12.76 -2.75 10.12
N GLU A 400 11.54 -3.03 10.58
CA GLU A 400 11.29 -3.79 11.82
C GLU A 400 11.92 -5.19 11.75
N GLN A 401 11.72 -5.91 10.64
CA GLN A 401 12.30 -7.25 10.43
C GLN A 401 13.82 -7.20 10.35
N LEU A 402 14.37 -6.23 9.64
CA LEU A 402 15.82 -6.08 9.49
C LEU A 402 16.48 -5.71 10.83
N THR A 403 15.84 -4.83 11.60
CA THR A 403 16.27 -4.47 12.97
C THR A 403 16.19 -5.67 13.91
N ALA A 404 15.14 -6.49 13.82
CA ALA A 404 15.02 -7.71 14.63
C ALA A 404 16.14 -8.70 14.30
N TYR A 405 16.40 -8.95 13.02
CA TYR A 405 17.51 -9.81 12.58
C TYR A 405 18.87 -9.27 13.04
N ALA A 406 19.12 -7.97 12.89
CA ALA A 406 20.38 -7.32 13.29
C ALA A 406 20.72 -7.49 14.77
N LYS A 407 19.71 -7.63 15.65
CA LYS A 407 19.89 -7.89 17.09
C LYS A 407 20.34 -9.32 17.40
N THR A 408 20.17 -10.25 16.46
CA THR A 408 20.55 -11.67 16.65
C THR A 408 21.98 -11.99 16.22
N ILE A 409 22.65 -11.03 15.57
CA ILE A 409 24.00 -11.17 15.04
C ILE A 409 24.91 -10.07 15.60
N ASN A 410 26.21 -10.14 15.30
CA ASN A 410 27.14 -9.09 15.67
C ASN A 410 26.75 -7.77 15.01
N THR A 411 26.18 -6.86 15.79
CA THR A 411 25.61 -5.60 15.32
C THR A 411 26.64 -4.71 14.63
N LYS A 412 27.88 -4.67 15.12
CA LYS A 412 28.97 -3.90 14.48
C LYS A 412 29.25 -4.43 13.07
N LYS A 413 29.41 -5.76 12.93
CA LYS A 413 29.66 -6.40 11.64
C LYS A 413 28.46 -6.27 10.70
N PHE A 414 27.24 -6.34 11.24
CA PHE A 414 26.03 -6.11 10.46
C PHE A 414 25.98 -4.68 9.89
N LYS A 415 26.27 -3.67 10.72
CA LYS A 415 26.37 -2.27 10.29
C LYS A 415 27.38 -2.08 9.16
N GLU A 416 28.58 -2.66 9.30
CA GLU A 416 29.61 -2.60 8.27
C GLU A 416 29.10 -3.20 6.94
N ASN A 417 28.46 -4.37 6.99
CA ASN A 417 27.85 -5.00 5.81
C ASN A 417 26.69 -4.19 5.22
N LEU A 418 25.89 -3.53 6.06
CA LEU A 418 24.80 -2.67 5.61
C LEU A 418 25.33 -1.44 4.87
N ILE A 419 26.37 -0.79 5.40
CA ILE A 419 27.05 0.33 4.73
C ILE A 419 27.64 -0.12 3.40
N MET A 420 28.31 -1.28 3.37
CA MET A 420 28.82 -1.87 2.13
C MET A 420 27.70 -2.11 1.12
N ALA A 421 26.56 -2.64 1.56
CA ALA A 421 25.42 -2.87 0.68
C ALA A 421 24.85 -1.60 0.07
N ILE A 422 24.67 -0.56 0.87
CA ILE A 422 24.23 0.75 0.38
C ILE A 422 25.20 1.30 -0.67
N ASN A 423 26.50 1.18 -0.43
CA ASN A 423 27.52 1.68 -1.35
C ASN A 423 27.61 0.85 -2.64
N SER A 424 27.36 -0.46 -2.55
CA SER A 424 27.35 -1.40 -3.68
C SER A 424 26.14 -1.26 -4.59
N ALA A 425 25.13 -0.47 -4.21
CA ALA A 425 23.97 -0.28 -5.05
C ALA A 425 24.38 0.29 -6.42
N GLU A 426 23.91 -0.33 -7.49
CA GLU A 426 24.16 0.05 -8.89
C GLU A 426 22.88 -0.05 -9.71
N GLU A 427 22.73 0.82 -10.71
CA GLU A 427 21.64 0.76 -11.68
C GLU A 427 22.02 -0.18 -12.82
N LYS A 428 21.12 -1.13 -13.17
CA LYS A 428 21.31 -2.08 -14.28
C LYS A 428 20.40 -1.82 -15.46
N GLY A 429 19.28 -1.15 -15.25
CA GLY A 429 18.30 -0.83 -16.27
C GLY A 429 17.23 0.10 -15.73
N GLU A 430 16.19 0.33 -16.52
CA GLU A 430 15.05 1.13 -16.10
C GLU A 430 14.39 0.48 -14.87
N LEU A 431 14.51 1.15 -13.72
CA LEU A 431 13.97 0.72 -12.41
C LEU A 431 14.62 -0.55 -11.82
N GLU A 432 15.68 -1.09 -12.42
CA GLU A 432 16.37 -2.29 -11.94
C GLU A 432 17.72 -1.94 -11.31
N TYR A 433 17.91 -2.42 -10.08
CA TYR A 433 19.10 -2.11 -9.27
C TYR A 433 19.71 -3.38 -8.68
N THR A 434 21.03 -3.47 -8.68
CA THR A 434 21.75 -4.50 -7.93
C THR A 434 22.17 -3.98 -6.57
N ILE A 435 22.06 -4.81 -5.54
CA ILE A 435 22.56 -4.54 -4.19
C ILE A 435 23.35 -5.78 -3.74
N THR A 436 24.53 -5.56 -3.15
CA THR A 436 25.40 -6.63 -2.64
C THR A 436 25.50 -6.58 -1.12
N PHE A 437 25.02 -7.60 -0.43
CA PHE A 437 25.14 -7.72 1.02
C PHE A 437 26.07 -8.89 1.34
N LYS A 438 27.19 -8.58 2.00
CA LYS A 438 28.34 -9.50 2.13
C LYS A 438 28.80 -9.99 0.76
N ASN A 439 28.61 -11.27 0.44
CA ASN A 439 29.05 -11.91 -0.80
C ASN A 439 27.89 -12.25 -1.75
N HIS A 440 26.67 -11.82 -1.42
CA HIS A 440 25.47 -12.09 -2.22
C HIS A 440 25.01 -10.82 -2.93
N THR A 441 24.81 -10.91 -4.24
CA THR A 441 24.27 -9.84 -5.06
C THR A 441 22.88 -10.22 -5.53
N GLY A 442 21.89 -9.37 -5.28
CA GLY A 442 20.54 -9.51 -5.82
C GLY A 442 20.24 -8.37 -6.79
N THR A 443 19.48 -8.66 -7.84
CA THR A 443 18.90 -7.66 -8.75
C THR A 443 17.43 -7.48 -8.40
N PHE A 444 17.01 -6.24 -8.20
CA PHE A 444 15.67 -5.91 -7.73
C PHE A 444 15.05 -4.83 -8.60
N GLU A 445 13.77 -5.01 -8.90
CA GLU A 445 12.95 -3.93 -9.45
C GLU A 445 12.48 -3.00 -8.32
N ILE A 446 12.71 -1.69 -8.49
CA ILE A 446 12.42 -0.62 -7.53
C ILE A 446 11.67 0.52 -8.26
N PRO A 447 10.36 0.35 -8.52
CA PRO A 447 9.62 1.16 -9.50
C PRO A 447 9.19 2.56 -9.03
N TYR A 448 9.47 2.98 -7.78
CA TYR A 448 8.93 4.22 -7.19
C TYR A 448 9.79 5.47 -7.45
N PHE A 449 11.11 5.33 -7.67
CA PHE A 449 12.02 6.48 -7.83
C PHE A 449 13.21 6.20 -8.77
N SER A 450 13.32 7.05 -9.79
CA SER A 450 14.28 6.99 -10.90
C SER A 450 15.61 7.68 -10.59
N SER A 451 16.36 7.16 -9.62
CA SER A 451 17.83 7.31 -9.64
C SER A 451 18.48 6.46 -8.56
N LEU A 452 19.69 5.99 -8.86
CA LEU A 452 20.55 5.34 -7.87
C LEU A 452 20.73 6.17 -6.58
N ASN A 453 20.78 7.51 -6.69
CA ASN A 453 20.90 8.39 -5.52
C ASN A 453 19.69 8.27 -4.59
N ASN A 454 18.48 8.16 -5.12
CA ASN A 454 17.28 7.99 -4.30
C ASN A 454 17.30 6.65 -3.56
N VAL A 455 17.67 5.56 -4.24
CA VAL A 455 17.85 4.23 -3.62
C VAL A 455 18.79 4.33 -2.42
N LYS A 456 19.98 4.92 -2.60
CA LYS A 456 20.96 5.09 -1.51
C LYS A 456 20.43 5.97 -0.38
N VAL A 457 19.76 7.08 -0.70
CA VAL A 457 19.17 7.98 0.31
C VAL A 457 18.12 7.26 1.17
N TYR A 458 17.27 6.43 0.58
CA TYR A 458 16.23 5.72 1.35
C TYR A 458 16.80 4.63 2.23
N LEU A 459 17.79 3.88 1.76
CA LEU A 459 18.48 2.91 2.61
C LEU A 459 19.15 3.57 3.83
N VAL A 460 19.75 4.76 3.66
CA VAL A 460 20.35 5.54 4.75
C VAL A 460 19.31 6.14 5.70
N LYS A 461 18.10 6.45 5.20
CA LYS A 461 17.00 6.97 6.03
C LYS A 461 16.29 5.89 6.85
N SER A 462 16.56 4.62 6.59
CA SER A 462 15.94 3.49 7.27
C SER A 462 16.14 3.56 8.80
N ASP A 463 15.12 3.15 9.55
CA ASP A 463 15.19 3.13 11.02
C ASP A 463 16.30 2.16 11.46
N THR A 464 16.48 1.04 10.75
CA THR A 464 17.58 0.10 10.97
C THR A 464 18.93 0.81 10.89
N TYR A 465 19.19 1.54 9.80
CA TYR A 465 20.48 2.24 9.63
C TYR A 465 20.71 3.29 10.73
N ASN A 466 19.67 4.06 11.07
CA ASN A 466 19.78 5.12 12.08
C ASN A 466 19.95 4.58 13.51
N ASN A 467 19.27 3.49 13.85
CA ASN A 467 19.38 2.84 15.16
C ASN A 467 20.77 2.29 15.45
N PHE A 468 21.50 1.93 14.40
CA PHE A 468 22.88 1.46 14.51
C PHE A 468 23.91 2.53 14.15
N LYS A 469 23.52 3.79 13.96
CA LYS A 469 24.43 4.89 13.62
C LYS A 469 25.33 5.28 14.81
N HIS A 470 24.79 5.20 16.02
CA HIS A 470 25.48 5.36 17.30
C HIS A 470 25.93 4.01 17.86
#